data_AF-A0A2V9HN96-F1
#
_entry.id   AF-A0A2V9HN96-F1
#
_cell.length_a   1.000
_cell.length_b   1.000
_cell.length_c   1.000
_cell.angle_alpha   90.00
_cell.angle_beta   90.00
_cell.angle_gamma   90.00
#
_symmetry.space_group_name_H-M   'P 1'
#
loop_
_entity.id
_entity.type
_entity.pdbx_description
1 polymer ?
#
loop_
_entity_poly.entity_id
_entity_poly.type
_entity_poly.pdbx_seq_one_letter_code
_entity_poly.pdbx_strand_id
1 'polypeptide(L)'
;MRFQGSKNDVYLVADAYEGSQIKLAVTDFLSAAAGIAKQRLSLKMRSGEVSIAIAGDADLVVYVGHDAFMDFQIPPIAGAGGDKLRQTIVLAC
;
A
#
# COMPACT_ATOMS: atom_id res chain seq x y z
N MET A 1 13.61 1.33 9.61
CA MET A 1 14.02 1.81 8.26
C MET A 1 14.24 3.32 8.35
N ARG A 2 15.45 3.84 8.09
CA ARG A 2 15.76 5.28 8.23
C ARG A 2 15.42 6.01 6.94
N PHE A 3 14.36 6.82 6.95
CA PHE A 3 14.12 7.83 5.92
C PHE A 3 14.89 9.10 6.30
N GLN A 4 15.90 9.48 5.53
CA GLN A 4 16.61 10.75 5.66
C GLN A 4 16.24 11.63 4.47
N GLY A 5 15.35 12.60 4.71
CA GLY A 5 14.99 13.65 3.76
C GLY A 5 14.70 14.93 4.52
N SER A 6 15.48 15.98 4.25
CA SER A 6 15.27 17.30 4.81
C SER A 6 14.14 17.99 4.04
N LYS A 7 12.98 18.22 4.70
CA LYS A 7 11.85 19.09 4.28
C LYS A 7 10.70 18.53 3.41
N ASN A 8 10.45 17.22 3.36
CA ASN A 8 9.20 16.71 2.75
C ASN A 8 8.32 16.04 3.81
N ASP A 9 7.03 16.39 3.83
CA ASP A 9 6.03 15.71 4.66
C ASP A 9 5.81 14.29 4.12
N VAL A 10 6.15 13.29 4.94
CA VAL A 10 5.97 11.87 4.62
C VAL A 10 4.87 11.32 5.51
N TYR A 11 3.84 10.75 4.89
CA TYR A 11 2.73 10.11 5.59
C TYR A 11 2.83 8.60 5.41
N LEU A 12 2.84 7.87 6.53
CA LEU A 12 2.78 6.42 6.56
C LEU A 12 1.39 6.01 7.03
N VAL A 13 0.67 5.29 6.17
CA VAL A 13 -0.63 4.68 6.49
C VAL A 13 -0.43 3.17 6.48
N ALA A 14 -0.88 2.51 7.55
CA ALA A 14 -0.66 1.08 7.76
C ALA A 14 -2.00 0.39 8.04
N ASP A 15 -2.36 -0.55 7.15
CA ASP A 15 -3.49 -1.45 7.33
C ASP A 15 -3.02 -2.71 8.06
N ALA A 16 -3.55 -2.92 9.25
CA ALA A 16 -3.20 -4.06 10.10
C ALA A 16 -4.21 -5.19 9.88
N TYR A 17 -3.79 -6.21 9.12
CA TYR A 17 -4.59 -7.41 8.88
C TYR A 17 -4.30 -8.48 9.94
N GLU A 18 -5.33 -9.25 10.30
CA GLU A 18 -5.14 -10.47 11.09
C GLU A 18 -4.44 -11.54 10.25
N GLY A 19 -3.64 -12.42 10.87
CA GLY A 19 -2.88 -13.46 10.16
C GLY A 19 -3.76 -14.42 9.33
N SER A 20 -5.00 -14.64 9.76
CA SER A 20 -6.01 -15.41 9.01
C SER A 20 -6.47 -14.73 7.71
N GLN A 21 -6.28 -13.42 7.59
CA GLN A 21 -6.67 -12.59 6.44
C GLN A 21 -5.49 -12.31 5.49
N ILE A 22 -4.42 -13.11 5.54
CA ILE A 22 -3.24 -12.92 4.70
C ILE A 22 -3.56 -12.86 3.20
N LYS A 23 -4.50 -13.68 2.73
CA LYS A 23 -4.93 -13.66 1.32
C LYS A 23 -5.53 -12.31 0.91
N LEU A 24 -6.32 -11.71 1.80
CA LEU A 24 -6.88 -10.37 1.58
C LEU A 24 -5.76 -9.33 1.56
N ALA A 25 -4.86 -9.37 2.56
CA ALA A 25 -3.73 -8.45 2.65
C ALA A 25 -2.86 -8.45 1.39
N VAL A 26 -2.54 -9.63 0.84
CA VAL A 26 -1.74 -9.72 -0.38
C VAL A 26 -2.53 -9.28 -1.62
N THR A 27 -3.83 -9.59 -1.67
CA THR A 27 -4.69 -9.13 -2.78
C THR A 27 -4.79 -7.61 -2.81
N ASP A 28 -4.99 -6.98 -1.67
CA ASP A 28 -5.05 -5.51 -1.53
C ASP A 28 -3.70 -4.88 -1.85
N PHE A 29 -2.61 -5.45 -1.34
CA PHE A 29 -1.26 -5.02 -1.64
C PHE A 29 -0.95 -5.05 -3.14
N LEU A 30 -1.21 -6.18 -3.80
CA LEU A 30 -0.96 -6.32 -5.23
C LEU A 30 -1.88 -5.39 -6.05
N SER A 31 -3.13 -5.18 -5.61
CA SER A 31 -4.08 -4.26 -6.25
C SER A 31 -3.62 -2.80 -6.14
N ALA A 32 -3.04 -2.43 -5.00
CA ALA A 32 -2.42 -1.14 -4.77
C ALA A 32 -1.14 -0.99 -5.61
N ALA A 33 -0.29 -2.01 -5.66
CA ALA A 33 0.93 -2.02 -6.48
C ALA A 33 0.62 -1.89 -7.98
N ALA A 34 -0.46 -2.52 -8.44
CA ALA A 34 -0.99 -2.37 -9.81
C ALA A 34 -1.63 -0.99 -10.08
N GLY A 35 -1.86 -0.18 -9.04
CA GLY A 35 -2.45 1.14 -9.16
C GLY A 35 -3.96 1.15 -9.45
N ILE A 36 -4.66 0.04 -9.17
CA ILE A 36 -6.09 -0.12 -9.41
C ILE A 36 -6.90 0.39 -8.21
N ALA A 37 -6.51 -0.02 -6.99
CA ALA A 37 -7.17 0.35 -5.73
C ALA A 37 -6.86 1.79 -5.30
N LYS A 38 -7.09 2.76 -6.19
CA LYS A 38 -6.82 4.19 -5.98
C LYS A 38 -7.67 4.71 -4.83
N GLN A 39 -7.02 5.31 -3.84
CA GLN A 39 -7.71 5.84 -2.67
C GLN A 39 -6.99 7.09 -2.16
N ARG A 40 -7.77 8.04 -1.66
CA ARG A 40 -7.28 9.23 -0.97
C ARG A 40 -7.99 9.35 0.37
N LEU A 41 -7.24 9.68 1.40
CA LEU A 41 -7.75 9.91 2.75
C LEU A 41 -7.68 11.40 3.06
N SER A 42 -8.84 12.02 3.26
CA SER A 42 -8.92 13.41 3.70
C SER A 42 -8.98 13.46 5.24
N LEU A 43 -7.97 14.06 5.86
CA LEU A 43 -7.86 14.23 7.30
C LEU A 43 -7.94 15.71 7.65
N LYS A 44 -8.78 16.06 8.62
CA LYS A 44 -8.77 17.41 9.22
C LYS A 44 -7.69 17.47 10.29
N MET A 45 -6.61 18.19 9.98
CA MET A 45 -5.56 18.54 10.92
C MET A 45 -5.78 19.94 11.49
N ARG A 46 -5.05 20.28 12.56
CA ARG A 46 -5.10 21.62 13.18
C ARG A 46 -4.71 22.75 12.21
N SER A 47 -3.94 22.43 11.18
CA SER A 47 -3.46 23.35 10.14
C SER A 47 -4.37 23.42 8.91
N GLY A 48 -5.43 22.61 8.83
CA GLY A 48 -6.33 22.53 7.67
C GLY A 48 -6.68 21.09 7.28
N GLU A 49 -7.40 20.93 6.17
CA GLU A 49 -7.69 19.62 5.59
C GLU A 49 -6.51 19.17 4.71
N VAL A 50 -6.03 17.95 4.96
CA VAL A 50 -4.92 17.33 4.23
C VAL A 50 -5.45 16.11 3.52
N SER A 51 -5.26 16.03 2.20
CA SER A 51 -5.59 14.85 1.40
C SER A 51 -4.33 14.01 1.15
N ILE A 52 -4.33 12.78 1.65
CA ILE A 52 -3.20 11.86 1.58
C ILE A 52 -3.53 10.77 0.55
N ALA A 53 -2.64 10.57 -0.41
CA ALA A 53 -2.72 9.48 -1.37
C ALA A 53 -2.34 8.15 -0.69
N ILE A 54 -3.23 7.16 -0.74
CA ILE A 54 -3.03 5.84 -0.13
C ILE A 54 -3.35 4.71 -1.14
N ALA A 55 -3.02 3.48 -0.77
CA ALA A 55 -3.22 2.29 -1.61
C ALA A 55 -2.72 2.51 -3.06
N GLY A 56 -3.59 2.35 -4.06
CA GLY A 56 -3.24 2.51 -5.47
C GLY A 56 -2.89 3.94 -5.91
N ASP A 57 -3.02 4.95 -5.06
CA ASP A 57 -2.54 6.32 -5.34
C ASP A 57 -1.20 6.64 -4.64
N ALA A 58 -0.73 5.76 -3.74
CA ALA A 58 0.50 5.97 -2.98
C ALA A 58 1.75 5.94 -3.86
N ASP A 59 2.78 6.67 -3.45
CA ASP A 59 4.11 6.65 -4.11
C ASP A 59 4.87 5.35 -3.84
N LEU A 60 4.66 4.77 -2.65
CA LEU A 60 5.29 3.54 -2.18
C LEU A 60 4.26 2.66 -1.48
N VAL A 61 4.19 1.39 -1.87
CA VAL A 61 3.36 0.38 -1.21
C VAL A 61 4.26 -0.71 -0.62
N VAL A 62 4.03 -1.09 0.64
CA VAL A 62 4.87 -2.05 1.36
C VAL A 62 4.00 -3.18 1.91
N TYR A 63 4.36 -4.42 1.61
CA TYR A 63 3.82 -5.60 2.28
C TYR A 63 4.81 -6.08 3.35
N VAL A 64 4.30 -6.38 4.54
CA VAL A 64 5.07 -6.96 5.65
C VAL A 64 4.31 -8.15 6.22
N GLY A 65 4.86 -9.36 6.12
CA GLY A 65 4.20 -10.58 6.62
C GLY A 65 4.92 -11.87 6.24
N HIS A 66 4.52 -12.98 6.87
CA HIS A 66 5.09 -14.32 6.66
C HIS A 66 4.30 -15.13 5.62
N ASP A 67 4.93 -16.03 4.84
CA ASP A 67 4.29 -17.09 4.03
C ASP A 67 3.29 -16.69 2.92
N ALA A 68 3.05 -15.40 2.70
CA ALA A 68 2.01 -14.86 1.81
C ALA A 68 1.99 -15.40 0.37
N PHE A 69 3.15 -15.79 -0.15
CA PHE A 69 3.33 -16.23 -1.53
C PHE A 69 3.54 -17.73 -1.69
N MET A 70 3.57 -18.50 -0.60
CA MET A 70 3.82 -19.95 -0.65
C MET A 70 2.55 -20.79 -0.57
N ASP A 71 1.54 -20.34 0.19
CA ASP A 71 0.42 -21.20 0.60
C ASP A 71 -0.88 -20.96 -0.22
N PHE A 72 -0.94 -19.89 -1.04
CA PHE A 72 -2.19 -19.51 -1.72
C PHE A 72 -1.97 -19.10 -3.17
N GLN A 73 -2.81 -19.60 -4.07
CA GLN A 73 -2.93 -19.05 -5.43
C GLN A 73 -3.73 -17.75 -5.39
N ILE A 74 -3.07 -16.67 -5.82
CA ILE A 74 -3.70 -15.37 -5.95
C ILE A 74 -4.24 -15.24 -7.38
N PRO A 75 -5.53 -14.94 -7.55
CA PRO A 75 -6.08 -14.73 -8.89
C PRO A 75 -5.36 -13.55 -9.58
N PRO A 76 -5.23 -13.59 -10.91
CA PRO A 76 -4.66 -12.48 -11.65
C PRO A 76 -5.37 -11.18 -11.31
N ILE A 77 -4.60 -10.14 -11.04
CA ILE A 77 -5.18 -8.83 -10.77
C ILE A 77 -5.69 -8.25 -12.08
N ALA A 78 -7.01 -8.14 -12.17
CA ALA A 78 -7.71 -7.64 -13.34
C ALA A 78 -7.91 -6.11 -13.24
N GLY A 79 -7.55 -5.39 -14.29
CA GLY A 79 -7.78 -3.95 -14.40
C GLY A 79 -6.76 -3.27 -15.30
N ALA A 80 -7.06 -2.04 -15.72
CA ALA A 80 -6.07 -1.18 -16.35
C ALA A 80 -5.08 -0.74 -15.26
N GLY A 81 -3.80 -1.13 -15.40
CA GLY A 81 -2.74 -0.71 -14.48
C GLY A 81 -2.67 0.82 -14.42
N GLY A 82 -2.39 1.37 -13.23
CA GLY A 82 -2.32 2.81 -13.06
C GLY A 82 -1.15 3.42 -13.83
N ASP A 83 -1.35 4.60 -14.41
CA ASP A 83 -0.37 5.28 -15.29
C ASP A 83 0.95 5.73 -14.62
N LYS A 84 1.05 5.60 -13.30
CA LYS A 84 2.20 6.05 -12.50
C LYS A 84 3.08 4.86 -12.11
N LEU A 85 4.39 5.01 -12.29
CA LEU A 85 5.38 4.10 -11.71
C LEU A 85 5.30 4.19 -10.18
N ARG A 86 5.03 3.05 -9.53
CA ARG A 86 4.96 2.91 -8.08
C ARG A 86 6.10 2.05 -7.60
N GLN A 87 6.70 2.45 -6.48
CA GLN A 87 7.68 1.62 -5.82
C GLN A 87 6.96 0.63 -4.91
N THR A 88 7.52 -0.57 -4.81
CA THR A 88 6.91 -1.64 -4.04
C THR A 88 7.98 -2.39 -3.27
N ILE A 89 7.70 -2.69 -2.00
CA ILE A 89 8.61 -3.45 -1.13
C ILE A 89 7.84 -4.62 -0.54
N VAL A 90 8.48 -5.78 -0.50
CA VAL A 90 7.98 -6.99 0.18
C VAL A 90 8.99 -7.35 1.26
N LEU A 91 8.56 -7.29 2.51
CA LEU A 91 9.33 -7.74 3.67
C LEU A 91 8.65 -9.00 4.21
N ALA A 92 9.17 -10.15 3.81
CA ALA A 92 8.66 -11.45 4.26
C ALA A 92 9.76 -12.29 4.90
N CYS A 93 9.36 -13.13 5.85
CA CYS A 93 10.22 -14.04 6.59
C CYS A 93 9.55 -15.40 6.77
#